data_AF-A0A832G0R3-F1
#
_entry.id   AF-A0A832G0R3-F1
#
_cell.length_a   1.000
_cell.length_b   1.000
_cell.length_c   1.000
_cell.angle_alpha   90.00
_cell.angle_beta   90.00
_cell.angle_gamma   90.00
#
_symmetry.space_group_name_H-M   'P 1'
#
loop_
_entity.id
_entity.type
_entity.pdbx_description
1 polymer ?
#
loop_
_entity_poly.entity_id
_entity_poly.type
_entity_poly.pdbx_seq_one_letter_code
_entity_poly.pdbx_strand_id
1 'polypeptide(L)'
;MMIVATVSSLEEIELAEKADLIELRLDLGVFENLRAGRYIVTFRRRIDGGKYEGGEEERIWKLRSFAEKVSAEFVDLENDLNDEVFKAFNCKVIESYHNFKETPSFDFLKNLVESKRGDYFKIATMGKSNEDWRKIAKLLLEYENLIAFLMGEEFKFTRLASLLLG
;
A
#
# COMPACT_ATOMS: atom_id res chain seq x y z
N MET A 1 3.95 10.74 11.21
CA MET A 1 3.81 11.25 9.83
C MET A 1 5.08 10.93 9.06
N MET A 2 4.97 10.26 7.91
CA MET A 2 6.10 9.84 7.08
C MET A 2 5.75 10.04 5.61
N ILE A 3 6.70 10.51 4.80
CA ILE A 3 6.61 10.59 3.35
C ILE A 3 7.14 9.28 2.75
N VAL A 4 6.33 8.65 1.91
CA VAL A 4 6.72 7.45 1.16
C VAL A 4 6.98 7.82 -0.29
N ALA A 5 8.16 7.49 -0.80
CA ALA A 5 8.46 7.55 -2.23
C ALA A 5 8.34 6.15 -2.85
N THR A 6 7.40 5.99 -3.79
CA THR A 6 7.29 4.78 -4.60
C THR A 6 8.30 4.83 -5.73
N VAL A 7 9.11 3.77 -5.85
CA VAL A 7 10.17 3.66 -6.87
C VAL A 7 10.02 2.38 -7.68
N SER A 8 10.48 2.45 -8.91
CA SER A 8 10.45 1.42 -9.95
C SER A 8 11.82 1.17 -10.57
N SER A 9 12.86 1.92 -10.16
CA SER A 9 14.24 1.72 -10.58
C SER A 9 15.23 2.11 -9.48
N LEU A 10 16.51 1.79 -9.67
CA LEU A 10 17.59 2.17 -8.76
C LEU A 10 17.86 3.68 -8.80
N GLU A 11 17.71 4.32 -9.96
CA GLU A 11 17.88 5.77 -10.12
C GLU A 11 16.81 6.54 -9.31
N GLU A 12 15.58 6.03 -9.26
CA GLU A 12 14.50 6.66 -8.49
C GLU A 12 14.75 6.59 -6.98
N ILE A 13 15.53 5.62 -6.49
CA ILE A 13 15.95 5.55 -5.08
C ILE A 13 16.86 6.74 -4.74
N GLU A 14 17.77 7.12 -5.64
CA GLU A 14 18.66 8.27 -5.41
C GLU A 14 17.87 9.59 -5.38
N LEU A 15 16.82 9.70 -6.19
CA LEU A 15 15.91 10.85 -6.19
C LEU A 15 15.01 10.91 -4.94
N ALA A 16 14.82 9.79 -4.25
CA ALA A 16 13.98 9.65 -3.07
C ALA A 16 14.68 10.04 -1.75
N GLU A 17 15.84 10.72 -1.79
CA GLU A 17 16.65 11.06 -0.61
C GLU A 17 15.86 11.78 0.51
N LYS A 18 14.81 12.54 0.14
CA LYS A 18 13.97 13.29 1.09
C LYS A 18 12.79 12.47 1.67
N ALA A 19 12.59 11.25 1.22
CA ALA A 19 11.51 10.39 1.71
C ALA A 19 11.92 9.71 3.02
N ASP A 20 10.96 9.53 3.93
CA ASP A 20 11.18 8.81 5.18
C ASP A 20 11.21 7.28 4.97
N LEU A 21 10.48 6.82 3.96
CA LEU A 21 10.44 5.42 3.50
C LEU A 21 10.43 5.34 1.97
N ILE A 22 10.98 4.25 1.46
CA ILE A 22 11.00 3.94 0.02
C ILE A 22 10.15 2.69 -0.22
N GLU A 23 9.13 2.79 -1.07
CA GLU A 23 8.34 1.65 -1.54
C GLU A 23 8.96 1.08 -2.82
N LEU A 24 9.57 -0.10 -2.70
CA LEU A 24 10.17 -0.85 -3.80
C LEU A 24 9.08 -1.66 -4.54
N ARG A 25 8.77 -1.29 -5.78
CA ARG A 25 7.79 -1.98 -6.62
C ARG A 25 8.42 -3.10 -7.45
N LEU A 26 8.46 -4.31 -6.89
CA LEU A 26 9.07 -5.49 -7.54
C LEU A 26 8.39 -5.89 -8.85
N ASP A 27 7.12 -5.53 -9.05
CA ASP A 27 6.44 -5.74 -10.33
C ASP A 27 6.89 -4.77 -11.43
N LEU A 28 7.52 -3.65 -11.07
CA LEU A 28 7.93 -2.61 -12.02
C LEU A 28 9.43 -2.63 -12.30
N GLY A 29 10.25 -3.01 -11.31
CA GLY A 29 11.70 -2.89 -11.36
C GLY A 29 12.45 -4.06 -10.75
N VAL A 30 13.74 -4.13 -11.08
CA VAL A 30 14.70 -5.04 -10.48
C VAL A 30 15.59 -4.24 -9.53
N PHE A 31 15.69 -4.70 -8.29
CA PHE A 31 16.43 -4.01 -7.24
C PHE A 31 17.55 -4.90 -6.70
N GLU A 32 18.79 -4.49 -6.90
CA GLU A 32 19.98 -5.21 -6.46
C GLU A 32 20.96 -4.25 -5.78
N ASN A 33 21.82 -4.78 -4.91
CA ASN A 33 22.86 -4.02 -4.20
C ASN A 33 22.34 -2.73 -3.52
N LEU A 34 21.12 -2.82 -2.96
CA LEU A 34 20.50 -1.72 -2.25
C LEU A 34 21.35 -1.29 -1.04
N ARG A 35 21.40 0.01 -0.80
CA ARG A 35 21.99 0.57 0.42
C ARG A 35 21.12 0.24 1.63
N ALA A 36 21.66 0.41 2.83
CA ALA A 36 20.83 0.35 4.03
C ALA A 36 19.77 1.46 3.99
N GLY A 37 18.52 1.12 4.28
CA GLY A 37 17.40 2.04 4.20
C GLY A 37 16.13 1.45 4.81
N ARG A 38 15.10 2.28 4.93
CA ARG A 38 13.78 1.87 5.43
C ARG A 38 12.87 1.60 4.23
N TYR A 39 12.55 0.32 4.04
CA TYR A 39 11.85 -0.14 2.84
C TYR A 39 10.44 -0.66 3.13
N ILE A 40 9.51 -0.31 2.25
CA ILE A 40 8.28 -1.06 2.01
C ILE A 40 8.54 -1.91 0.76
N VAL A 41 8.27 -3.20 0.82
CA VAL A 41 8.35 -4.07 -0.36
C VAL A 41 6.95 -4.39 -0.85
N THR A 42 6.70 -4.09 -2.12
CA THR A 42 5.40 -4.30 -2.77
C THR A 42 5.60 -5.10 -4.05
N PHE A 43 4.79 -6.15 -4.26
CA PHE A 43 4.77 -6.89 -5.52
C PHE A 43 3.34 -6.90 -6.08
N ARG A 44 2.95 -5.83 -6.79
CA ARG A 44 1.55 -5.56 -7.11
C ARG A 44 1.05 -6.40 -8.30
N ARG A 45 -0.10 -7.05 -8.13
CA ARG A 45 -0.77 -7.84 -9.18
C ARG A 45 -1.38 -6.93 -10.25
N ARG A 46 -1.56 -7.46 -11.46
CA ARG A 46 -2.21 -6.72 -12.56
C ARG A 46 -3.64 -6.28 -12.25
N ILE A 47 -4.42 -7.09 -11.53
CA ILE A 47 -5.79 -6.75 -11.12
C ILE A 47 -5.84 -5.55 -10.16
N ASP A 48 -4.75 -5.32 -9.41
CA ASP A 48 -4.58 -4.19 -8.49
C ASP A 48 -3.74 -3.06 -9.08
N GLY A 49 -3.63 -2.99 -10.42
CA GLY A 49 -2.93 -1.91 -11.12
C GLY A 49 -1.41 -2.03 -11.17
N GLY A 50 -0.86 -3.21 -10.85
CA GLY A 50 0.54 -3.56 -11.03
C GLY A 50 0.84 -4.22 -12.38
N LYS A 51 2.02 -4.83 -12.48
CA LYS A 51 2.47 -5.57 -13.68
C LYS A 51 2.73 -7.06 -13.45
N TYR A 52 2.55 -7.59 -12.24
CA TYR A 52 2.72 -9.02 -12.01
C TYR A 52 1.54 -9.84 -12.56
N GLU A 53 1.86 -10.90 -13.31
CA GLU A 53 0.89 -11.78 -13.99
C GLU A 53 1.10 -13.29 -13.70
N GLY A 54 2.01 -13.63 -12.77
CA GLY A 54 2.29 -15.03 -12.41
C GLY A 54 1.34 -15.61 -11.36
N GLY A 55 1.69 -16.80 -10.84
CA GLY A 55 0.90 -17.50 -9.82
C GLY A 55 1.11 -16.95 -8.41
N GLU A 56 0.06 -17.02 -7.57
CA GLU A 56 0.07 -16.32 -6.28
C GLU A 56 1.10 -16.88 -5.29
N GLU A 57 1.28 -18.20 -5.27
CA GLU A 57 2.30 -18.85 -4.44
C GLU A 57 3.73 -18.37 -4.79
N GLU A 58 4.03 -18.25 -6.08
CA GLU A 58 5.33 -17.75 -6.55
C GLU A 58 5.51 -16.27 -6.19
N ARG A 59 4.45 -15.46 -6.33
CA ARG A 59 4.49 -14.03 -5.96
C ARG A 59 4.82 -13.86 -4.50
N ILE A 60 4.09 -14.54 -3.61
CA ILE A 60 4.28 -14.46 -2.16
C ILE A 60 5.67 -14.97 -1.76
N TRP A 61 6.15 -16.06 -2.38
CA TRP A 61 7.50 -16.56 -2.13
C TRP A 61 8.59 -15.53 -2.51
N LYS A 62 8.47 -14.91 -3.70
CA LYS A 62 9.41 -13.87 -4.16
C LYS A 62 9.36 -12.63 -3.27
N LEU A 63 8.15 -12.19 -2.92
CA LEU A 63 7.92 -11.04 -2.04
C LEU A 63 8.58 -11.26 -0.68
N ARG A 64 8.33 -12.41 -0.05
CA ARG A 64 8.92 -12.78 1.25
C ARG A 64 10.43 -12.87 1.18
N SER A 65 10.96 -13.61 0.20
CA SER A 65 12.41 -13.79 0.04
C SER A 65 13.13 -12.45 -0.14
N PHE A 66 12.53 -11.54 -0.91
CA PHE A 66 13.08 -10.21 -1.12
C PHE A 66 12.98 -9.34 0.14
N ALA A 67 11.83 -9.35 0.83
CA ALA A 67 11.65 -8.61 2.07
C ALA A 67 12.65 -9.03 3.16
N GLU A 68 12.92 -10.33 3.31
CA GLU A 68 13.93 -10.86 4.23
C GLU A 68 15.34 -10.42 3.81
N LYS A 69 15.68 -10.53 2.50
CA LYS A 69 16.99 -10.12 1.97
C LYS A 69 17.33 -8.66 2.27
N VAL A 70 16.34 -7.76 2.18
CA VAL A 70 16.56 -6.32 2.40
C VAL A 70 16.24 -5.88 3.83
N SER A 71 15.87 -6.81 4.72
CA SER A 71 15.38 -6.50 6.07
C SER A 71 14.29 -5.44 6.05
N ALA A 72 13.28 -5.64 5.21
CA ALA A 72 12.21 -4.68 4.99
C ALA A 72 11.52 -4.30 6.30
N GLU A 73 11.20 -3.01 6.46
CA GLU A 73 10.43 -2.55 7.62
C GLU A 73 8.95 -2.92 7.44
N PHE A 74 8.48 -2.86 6.19
CA PHE A 74 7.11 -3.19 5.82
C PHE A 74 7.04 -4.05 4.57
N VAL A 75 5.98 -4.85 4.49
CA VAL A 75 5.50 -5.47 3.26
C VAL A 75 4.07 -4.98 2.97
N ASP A 76 3.74 -4.75 1.70
CA ASP A 76 2.36 -4.49 1.27
C ASP A 76 1.72 -5.79 0.77
N LEU A 77 0.60 -6.19 1.38
CA LEU A 77 -0.17 -7.39 1.05
C LEU A 77 -1.60 -7.01 0.72
N GLU A 78 -2.15 -7.57 -0.36
CA GLU A 78 -3.54 -7.31 -0.74
C GLU A 78 -4.54 -7.96 0.24
N ASN A 79 -5.66 -7.27 0.48
CA ASN A 79 -6.62 -7.63 1.51
C ASN A 79 -7.40 -8.92 1.22
N ASP A 80 -7.37 -9.44 0.00
CA ASP A 80 -8.06 -10.67 -0.42
C ASP A 80 -7.22 -11.95 -0.20
N LEU A 81 -6.01 -11.82 0.34
CA LEU A 81 -5.16 -12.96 0.69
C LEU A 81 -5.66 -13.70 1.95
N ASN A 82 -5.30 -14.98 2.10
CA ASN A 82 -5.62 -15.79 3.28
C ASN A 82 -4.83 -15.36 4.51
N ASP A 83 -5.41 -15.52 5.71
CA ASP A 83 -4.80 -15.13 7.00
C ASP A 83 -3.42 -15.75 7.26
N GLU A 84 -3.16 -16.95 6.74
CA GLU A 84 -1.86 -17.62 6.87
C GLU A 84 -0.73 -16.84 6.20
N VAL A 85 -1.04 -16.14 5.09
CA VAL A 85 -0.06 -15.32 4.37
C VAL A 85 0.39 -14.14 5.24
N PHE A 86 -0.53 -13.51 5.97
CA PHE A 86 -0.22 -12.38 6.87
C PHE A 86 0.73 -12.80 8.00
N LYS A 87 0.61 -14.04 8.48
CA LYS A 87 1.46 -14.60 9.55
C LYS A 87 2.83 -15.07 9.06
N ALA A 88 3.04 -15.14 7.74
CA ALA A 88 4.26 -15.68 7.15
C ALA A 88 5.42 -14.66 7.06
N PHE A 89 5.16 -13.37 7.34
CA PHE A 89 6.15 -12.30 7.25
C PHE A 89 6.67 -11.90 8.63
N ASN A 90 7.97 -11.65 8.73
CA ASN A 90 8.65 -11.25 9.97
C ASN A 90 8.76 -9.73 10.16
N CYS A 91 8.16 -8.94 9.27
CA CYS A 91 8.13 -7.47 9.30
C CYS A 91 6.69 -6.97 9.41
N LYS A 92 6.49 -5.65 9.56
CA LYS A 92 5.16 -5.07 9.64
C LYS A 92 4.42 -5.22 8.31
N VAL A 93 3.10 -5.38 8.36
CA VAL A 93 2.26 -5.57 7.18
C VAL A 93 1.38 -4.35 6.96
N ILE A 94 1.42 -3.81 5.74
CA ILE A 94 0.42 -2.90 5.21
C ILE A 94 -0.57 -3.74 4.42
N GLU A 95 -1.76 -3.94 4.96
CA GLU A 95 -2.83 -4.62 4.26
C GLU A 95 -3.55 -3.62 3.34
N SER A 96 -3.64 -3.89 2.04
CA SER A 96 -4.10 -2.90 1.07
C SER A 96 -5.30 -3.35 0.25
N TYR A 97 -6.22 -2.41 0.04
CA TYR A 97 -7.38 -2.52 -0.84
C TYR A 97 -7.31 -1.44 -1.92
N HIS A 98 -7.46 -1.86 -3.18
CA HIS A 98 -7.44 -0.98 -4.34
C HIS A 98 -8.73 -1.11 -5.14
N ASN A 99 -9.30 0.01 -5.57
CA ASN A 99 -10.42 0.02 -6.51
C ASN A 99 -10.26 1.13 -7.54
N PHE A 100 -9.81 0.78 -8.73
CA PHE A 100 -9.58 1.73 -9.83
C PHE A 100 -10.86 2.19 -10.51
N LYS A 101 -12.01 1.59 -10.20
CA LYS A 101 -13.28 1.90 -10.86
C LYS A 101 -14.11 2.88 -10.05
N GLU A 102 -14.14 2.77 -8.73
CA GLU A 102 -14.99 3.59 -7.85
C GLU A 102 -14.57 3.53 -6.39
N THR A 103 -15.24 4.34 -5.57
CA THR A 103 -15.17 4.25 -4.11
C THR A 103 -16.44 3.58 -3.59
N PRO A 104 -16.33 2.39 -2.96
CA PRO A 104 -17.47 1.65 -2.42
C PRO A 104 -18.28 2.41 -1.36
N SER A 105 -19.31 1.75 -0.81
CA SER A 105 -20.07 2.29 0.32
C SER A 105 -19.19 2.42 1.58
N PHE A 106 -19.58 3.32 2.47
CA PHE A 106 -18.90 3.49 3.76
C PHE A 106 -18.90 2.18 4.56
N ASP A 107 -20.03 1.49 4.66
CA ASP A 107 -20.14 0.25 5.43
C ASP A 107 -19.24 -0.86 4.88
N PHE A 108 -19.10 -0.95 3.56
CA PHE A 108 -18.17 -1.91 2.95
C PHE A 108 -16.72 -1.60 3.33
N LEU A 109 -16.28 -0.34 3.18
CA LEU A 109 -14.93 0.07 3.53
C LEU A 109 -14.67 -0.07 5.03
N LYS A 110 -15.65 0.27 5.86
CA LYS A 110 -15.60 0.10 7.31
C LYS A 110 -15.37 -1.35 7.70
N ASN A 111 -16.14 -2.28 7.13
CA ASN A 111 -15.99 -3.71 7.39
C ASN A 111 -14.57 -4.19 7.05
N LEU A 112 -14.00 -3.72 5.93
CA LEU A 112 -12.62 -4.06 5.57
C LEU A 112 -11.60 -3.59 6.62
N VAL A 113 -11.74 -2.35 7.10
CA VAL A 113 -10.86 -1.79 8.14
C VAL A 113 -11.00 -2.54 9.46
N GLU A 114 -12.22 -2.88 9.86
CA GLU A 114 -12.50 -3.63 11.10
C GLU A 114 -11.99 -5.08 11.03
N SER A 115 -11.94 -5.68 9.84
CA SER A 115 -11.40 -7.02 9.63
C SER A 115 -9.90 -7.06 9.34
N LYS A 116 -9.17 -5.94 9.48
CA LYS A 116 -7.75 -5.89 9.13
C LYS A 116 -6.93 -6.87 9.97
N ARG A 117 -5.92 -7.44 9.33
CA ARG A 117 -4.91 -8.34 9.91
C ARG A 117 -3.54 -7.69 9.93
N GLY A 118 -3.30 -6.78 8.98
CA GLY A 118 -2.07 -5.98 8.93
C GLY A 118 -1.96 -4.98 10.08
N ASP A 119 -0.72 -4.55 10.34
CA ASP A 119 -0.42 -3.46 11.26
C ASP A 119 -1.11 -2.16 10.81
N TYR A 120 -1.05 -1.89 9.50
CA TYR A 120 -1.77 -0.79 8.84
C TYR A 120 -2.78 -1.34 7.84
N PHE A 121 -3.88 -0.62 7.64
CA PHE A 121 -4.78 -0.84 6.51
C PHE A 121 -4.66 0.31 5.51
N LYS A 122 -4.66 0.03 4.21
CA LYS A 122 -4.51 1.01 3.14
C LYS A 122 -5.68 0.93 2.17
N ILE A 123 -6.33 2.05 1.90
CA ILE A 123 -7.43 2.18 0.95
C ILE A 123 -7.04 3.19 -0.12
N ALA A 124 -7.00 2.75 -1.37
CA ALA A 124 -6.81 3.62 -2.54
C ALA A 124 -7.91 3.34 -3.58
N THR A 125 -8.89 4.24 -3.66
CA THR A 125 -10.08 4.06 -4.51
C THR A 125 -10.28 5.24 -5.45
N MET A 126 -10.90 5.02 -6.62
CA MET A 126 -11.15 6.09 -7.58
C MET A 126 -12.25 7.03 -7.06
N GLY A 127 -11.92 8.30 -6.88
CA GLY A 127 -12.88 9.33 -6.51
C GLY A 127 -13.74 9.74 -7.71
N LYS A 128 -15.04 9.88 -7.50
CA LYS A 128 -16.00 10.38 -8.51
C LYS A 128 -16.84 11.55 -8.00
N SER A 129 -16.82 11.81 -6.70
CA SER A 129 -17.62 12.87 -6.09
C SER A 129 -17.05 13.31 -4.73
N ASN A 130 -17.49 14.47 -4.25
CA ASN A 130 -17.20 14.93 -2.89
C ASN A 130 -17.76 13.98 -1.80
N GLU A 131 -18.79 13.18 -2.13
CA GLU A 131 -19.31 12.18 -1.20
C GLU A 131 -18.30 11.05 -0.96
N ASP A 132 -17.52 10.69 -1.98
CA ASP A 132 -16.43 9.71 -1.79
C ASP A 132 -15.37 10.22 -0.83
N TRP A 133 -15.06 11.52 -0.89
CA TRP A 133 -14.13 12.13 0.07
C TRP A 133 -14.69 12.10 1.48
N ARG A 134 -15.99 12.38 1.66
CA ARG A 134 -16.64 12.30 2.98
C ARG A 134 -16.55 10.90 3.59
N LYS A 135 -16.74 9.84 2.79
CA LYS A 135 -16.57 8.46 3.25
C LYS A 135 -15.15 8.21 3.77
N ILE A 136 -14.14 8.60 2.98
CA ILE A 136 -12.71 8.42 3.34
C ILE A 136 -12.34 9.25 4.57
N ALA A 137 -12.72 10.52 4.61
CA ALA A 137 -12.46 11.40 5.76
C ALA A 137 -13.11 10.86 7.04
N LYS A 138 -14.33 10.35 6.94
CA LYS A 138 -15.01 9.72 8.09
C LYS A 138 -14.26 8.48 8.59
N LEU A 139 -13.78 7.61 7.71
CA LEU A 139 -12.97 6.45 8.11
C LEU A 139 -11.68 6.89 8.82
N LEU A 140 -10.97 7.88 8.29
CA LEU A 140 -9.74 8.40 8.91
C LEU A 140 -9.98 8.98 10.31
N LEU A 141 -11.12 9.63 10.53
CA LEU A 141 -11.49 10.16 11.84
C LEU A 141 -11.90 9.08 12.86
N GLU A 142 -12.37 7.92 12.39
CA GLU A 142 -12.87 6.84 13.25
C GLU A 142 -11.82 5.75 13.53
N TYR A 143 -10.79 5.61 12.69
CA TYR A 143 -9.85 4.50 12.75
C TYR A 143 -8.39 4.96 12.73
N GLU A 144 -7.59 4.39 13.63
CA GLU A 144 -6.13 4.55 13.64
C GLU A 144 -5.43 3.52 12.73
N ASN A 145 -4.15 3.78 12.43
CA ASN A 145 -3.33 2.93 11.55
C ASN A 145 -3.98 2.68 10.17
N LEU A 146 -4.68 3.70 9.65
CA LEU A 146 -5.36 3.68 8.38
C LEU A 146 -4.71 4.69 7.42
N ILE A 147 -4.37 4.23 6.22
CA ILE A 147 -3.90 5.06 5.12
C ILE A 147 -5.00 5.08 4.06
N ALA A 148 -5.80 6.12 4.00
CA ALA A 148 -6.93 6.17 3.06
C ALA A 148 -6.92 7.47 2.24
N PHE A 149 -7.02 7.34 0.92
CA PHE A 149 -7.11 8.49 0.02
C PHE A 149 -7.80 8.11 -1.30
N LEU A 150 -8.21 9.13 -2.03
CA LEU A 150 -8.81 8.97 -3.35
C LEU A 150 -7.78 9.11 -4.47
N MET A 151 -7.94 8.30 -5.49
CA MET A 151 -7.27 8.41 -6.77
C MET A 151 -8.07 9.34 -7.70
N GLY A 152 -7.42 9.79 -8.78
CA GLY A 152 -7.98 10.74 -9.75
C GLY A 152 -7.36 12.12 -9.63
N GLU A 153 -7.35 12.86 -10.74
CA GLU A 153 -6.74 14.18 -10.84
C GLU A 153 -7.40 15.18 -9.87
N GLU A 154 -8.73 15.22 -9.87
CA GLU A 154 -9.53 16.11 -9.03
C GLU A 154 -9.36 15.84 -7.52
N PHE A 155 -8.96 14.62 -7.15
CA PHE A 155 -8.86 14.17 -5.77
C PHE A 155 -7.43 14.10 -5.24
N LYS A 156 -6.43 14.60 -5.99
CA LYS A 156 -5.02 14.65 -5.56
C LYS A 156 -4.84 15.24 -4.16
N PHE A 157 -5.64 16.25 -3.81
CA PHE A 157 -5.58 16.91 -2.50
C PHE A 157 -5.85 15.95 -1.34
N THR A 158 -6.61 14.86 -1.55
CA THR A 158 -6.94 13.89 -0.48
C THR A 158 -5.72 13.17 0.06
N ARG A 159 -4.65 13.03 -0.75
CA ARG A 159 -3.36 12.45 -0.30
C ARG A 159 -2.64 13.30 0.75
N LEU A 160 -2.86 14.61 0.72
CA LEU A 160 -2.33 15.54 1.72
C LEU A 160 -3.31 15.74 2.87
N ALA A 161 -4.60 15.82 2.56
CA ALA A 161 -5.65 16.01 3.56
C ALA A 161 -5.73 14.83 4.53
N SER A 162 -5.48 13.59 4.06
CA SER A 162 -5.48 12.40 4.92
C SER A 162 -4.48 12.51 6.07
N LEU A 163 -3.31 13.15 5.85
CA LEU A 163 -2.29 13.37 6.87
C LEU A 163 -2.78 14.18 8.08
N LEU A 164 -3.81 15.01 7.89
CA LEU A 164 -4.36 15.86 8.96
C LEU A 164 -5.49 15.18 9.74
N LEU A 165 -6.07 14.10 9.20
CA LEU A 165 -7.26 13.46 9.75
C LEU A 165 -6.95 12.15 10.50
N GLY A 166 -5.76 11.58 10.31
CA GLY A 166 -5.29 10.35 10.93
C GLY A 166 -4.02 9.84 10.26
#